data_AF-A0A453GC79-F1
#
_entry.id   AF-A0A453GC79-F1
#
_cell.length_a   1.000
_cell.length_b   1.000
_cell.length_c   1.000
_cell.angle_alpha   90.00
_cell.angle_beta   90.00
_cell.angle_gamma   90.00
#
_symmetry.space_group_name_H-M   'P 1'
#
loop_
_entity.id
_entity.type
_entity.pdbx_description
1 polymer ?
#
loop_
_entity_poly.entity_id
_entity_poly.type
_entity_poly.pdbx_seq_one_letter_code
_entity_poly.pdbx_strand_id
1 'polypeptide(L)'
;MSHRCLCNELQQFPILRRSMDEVIGKFLRDGLKPAQDMIAHIIEMEADYINTSHPSFIGGSKAVEQAQQQVRAARLPATVVRRDGVDADRPQASEKTQKARALLGRTTGVNGVITDQIQVFCLATF
;
A
#
# COMPACT_ATOMS: atom_id res chain seq x y z
N MET A 1 -3.82 -15.26 -38.82
CA MET A 1 -4.52 -14.07 -39.33
C MET A 1 -5.78 -14.53 -40.05
N SER A 2 -6.92 -13.89 -39.83
CA SER A 2 -8.16 -14.29 -40.50
C SER A 2 -8.08 -13.93 -41.99
N HIS A 3 -8.22 -14.91 -42.88
CA HIS A 3 -8.22 -14.69 -44.34
C HIS A 3 -9.34 -13.76 -44.83
N ARG A 4 -10.29 -13.38 -43.96
CA ARG A 4 -11.46 -12.57 -44.30
C ARG A 4 -11.19 -11.06 -44.41
N CYS A 5 -10.05 -10.57 -43.92
CA CYS A 5 -9.71 -9.14 -44.00
C CYS A 5 -8.86 -8.78 -45.23
N LEU A 6 -8.43 -9.78 -46.01
CA LEU A 6 -7.68 -9.53 -47.24
C LEU A 6 -8.67 -9.24 -48.36
N CYS A 7 -8.50 -8.08 -49.01
CA CYS A 7 -9.28 -7.66 -50.16
C CYS A 7 -9.22 -8.77 -51.23
N ASN A 8 -10.36 -9.17 -51.81
CA ASN A 8 -10.43 -10.25 -52.80
C ASN A 8 -9.50 -10.00 -54.00
N GLU A 9 -9.23 -8.73 -54.29
CA GLU A 9 -8.35 -8.23 -55.34
C GLU A 9 -6.89 -8.66 -55.14
N LEU A 10 -6.42 -8.82 -53.90
CA LEU A 10 -5.04 -9.25 -53.60
C LEU A 10 -4.79 -10.73 -53.92
N GLN A 11 -5.83 -11.54 -54.09
CA GLN A 11 -5.67 -12.94 -54.52
C GLN A 11 -5.09 -13.05 -55.94
N GLN A 12 -5.30 -12.02 -56.77
CA GLN A 12 -4.74 -11.95 -58.13
C GLN A 12 -3.22 -11.71 -58.14
N PHE A 13 -2.66 -11.27 -56.99
CA PHE A 13 -1.25 -10.91 -56.86
C PHE A 13 -0.58 -11.71 -55.73
N PRO A 14 -0.26 -13.00 -55.94
CA PRO A 14 0.19 -13.91 -54.88
C PRO A 14 1.51 -13.48 -54.22
N ILE A 15 2.42 -12.84 -54.96
CA ILE A 15 3.69 -12.34 -54.44
C ILE A 15 3.45 -11.15 -53.50
N LEU A 16 2.63 -10.19 -53.91
CA LEU A 16 2.28 -9.03 -53.10
C LEU A 16 1.57 -9.44 -51.81
N ARG A 17 0.63 -10.39 -51.92
CA ARG A 17 -0.08 -10.95 -50.76
C ARG A 17 0.92 -11.55 -49.75
N ARG A 18 1.88 -12.36 -50.21
CA ARG A 18 2.90 -12.95 -49.33
C ARG A 18 3.73 -11.86 -48.62
N SER A 19 4.16 -10.84 -49.37
CA SER A 19 4.92 -9.72 -48.81
C SER A 19 4.13 -8.96 -47.74
N MET A 20 2.83 -8.71 -47.97
CA MET A 20 1.96 -8.12 -46.97
C MET A 20 1.84 -9.00 -45.71
N ASP A 21 1.60 -10.30 -45.88
CA ASP A 21 1.51 -11.26 -44.75
C ASP A 21 2.82 -11.27 -43.92
N GLU A 22 3.98 -11.18 -44.58
CA GLU A 22 5.28 -11.09 -43.93
C GLU A 22 5.45 -9.79 -43.11
N VAL A 23 5.14 -8.64 -43.71
CA VAL A 23 5.25 -7.33 -43.06
C VAL A 23 4.30 -7.23 -41.86
N ILE A 24 3.04 -7.61 -42.06
CA ILE A 24 2.01 -7.57 -41.00
C ILE A 24 2.38 -8.56 -39.89
N GLY A 25 2.80 -9.77 -40.27
CA GLY A 25 3.23 -10.79 -39.32
C GLY A 25 4.41 -10.33 -38.47
N LYS A 26 5.40 -9.66 -39.07
CA LYS A 26 6.53 -9.06 -38.35
C LYS A 26 6.05 -7.95 -37.41
N PHE A 27 5.26 -7.01 -37.91
CA PHE A 27 4.72 -5.89 -37.12
C PHE A 27 3.98 -6.37 -35.87
N LEU A 28 3.10 -7.37 -36.02
CA LEU A 28 2.33 -7.90 -34.88
C LEU A 28 3.18 -8.69 -33.90
N ARG A 29 4.17 -9.46 -34.36
CA ARG A 29 5.10 -10.17 -33.47
C ARG A 29 5.96 -9.19 -32.67
N ASP A 30 6.48 -8.16 -33.33
CA ASP A 30 7.28 -7.12 -32.69
C ASP A 30 6.44 -6.33 -31.66
N GLY A 31 5.16 -6.10 -31.96
CA GLY A 31 4.23 -5.39 -31.07
C GLY A 31 3.64 -6.23 -29.93
N LEU A 32 3.71 -7.56 -29.99
CA LEU A 32 3.05 -8.44 -29.02
C LEU A 32 3.58 -8.25 -27.60
N LYS A 33 4.90 -8.34 -27.42
CA LYS A 33 5.53 -8.26 -26.10
C LYS A 33 5.35 -6.87 -25.47
N PRO A 34 5.62 -5.75 -26.17
CA PRO A 34 5.36 -4.41 -25.63
C PRO A 34 3.91 -4.18 -25.21
N ALA A 35 2.93 -4.67 -26.00
CA ALA A 35 1.52 -4.52 -25.66
C ALA A 35 1.14 -5.35 -24.42
N GLN A 36 1.65 -6.58 -24.30
CA GLN A 36 1.45 -7.40 -23.11
C GLN A 36 2.04 -6.75 -21.86
N ASP A 37 3.27 -6.21 -21.96
CA ASP A 37 3.93 -5.55 -20.84
C ASP A 37 3.19 -4.29 -20.41
N MET A 38 2.70 -3.50 -21.36
CA MET A 38 1.85 -2.34 -21.07
C MET A 38 0.59 -2.73 -20.29
N ILE A 39 -0.10 -3.80 -20.72
CA ILE A 39 -1.30 -4.29 -20.03
C ILE A 39 -0.95 -4.79 -18.63
N ALA A 40 0.14 -5.56 -18.49
CA ALA A 40 0.60 -6.07 -17.21
C ALA A 40 0.90 -4.93 -16.22
N HIS A 41 1.65 -3.91 -16.63
CA HIS A 41 1.94 -2.76 -15.78
C HIS A 41 0.68 -2.00 -15.36
N ILE A 42 -0.32 -1.86 -16.24
CA ILE A 42 -1.60 -1.23 -15.87
C ILE A 42 -2.32 -2.06 -14.81
N ILE A 43 -2.37 -3.38 -14.95
CA ILE A 43 -2.99 -4.26 -13.96
C ILE A 43 -2.26 -4.17 -12.61
N GLU A 44 -0.94 -4.15 -12.62
CA GLU A 44 -0.13 -4.02 -11.40
C GLU A 44 -0.39 -2.69 -10.69
N MET A 45 -0.39 -1.56 -11.42
CA MET A 45 -0.71 -0.25 -10.83
C MET A 45 -2.12 -0.21 -10.21
N GLU A 46 -3.10 -0.83 -10.86
CA GLU A 46 -4.48 -0.88 -10.34
C GLU A 46 -4.61 -1.85 -9.16
N ALA A 47 -3.85 -2.95 -9.14
CA ALA A 47 -3.85 -3.91 -8.03
C ALA A 47 -3.24 -3.30 -6.75
N ASP A 48 -2.26 -2.41 -6.90
CA ASP A 48 -1.62 -1.70 -5.79
C ASP A 48 -2.40 -0.44 -5.34
N TYR A 49 -3.47 -0.06 -6.05
CA TYR A 49 -4.26 1.11 -5.72
C TYR A 49 -5.07 0.91 -4.43
N ILE A 50 -4.85 1.80 -3.45
CA ILE A 50 -5.63 1.86 -2.21
C ILE A 50 -6.54 3.10 -2.21
N ASN A 51 -7.86 2.89 -2.18
CA ASN A 51 -8.82 3.98 -2.04
C ASN A 51 -8.90 4.48 -0.58
N THR A 52 -8.12 5.51 -0.26
CA THR A 52 -8.09 6.14 1.07
C THR A 52 -9.27 7.06 1.37
N SER A 53 -10.10 7.38 0.35
CA SER A 53 -11.28 8.22 0.48
C SER A 53 -12.54 7.46 0.90
N HIS A 54 -12.51 6.12 0.81
CA HIS A 54 -13.66 5.28 1.15
C HIS A 54 -14.03 5.46 2.63
N PRO A 55 -15.33 5.58 2.99
CA PRO A 55 -15.75 5.88 4.37
C PRO A 55 -15.34 4.80 5.39
N SER A 56 -15.11 3.56 4.95
CA SER A 56 -14.60 2.48 5.81
C SER A 56 -13.07 2.49 5.96
N PHE A 57 -12.35 3.34 5.23
CA PHE A 57 -10.90 3.46 5.37
C PHE A 57 -10.58 4.20 6.68
N ILE A 58 -10.05 3.46 7.66
CA ILE A 58 -9.81 3.99 9.00
C ILE A 58 -8.71 5.08 9.03
N GLY A 59 -7.74 5.00 8.11
CA GLY A 59 -6.55 5.86 8.09
C GLY A 59 -5.57 5.57 9.24
N GLY A 60 -4.38 6.15 9.15
CA GLY A 60 -3.27 5.84 10.08
C GLY A 60 -3.57 6.19 11.55
N SER A 61 -4.08 7.40 11.82
CA SER A 61 -4.31 7.87 13.19
C SER A 61 -5.31 7.00 13.95
N LYS A 62 -6.48 6.70 13.35
CA LYS A 62 -7.49 5.85 13.99
C LYS A 62 -7.02 4.41 14.17
N ALA A 63 -6.23 3.88 13.23
CA ALA A 63 -5.64 2.54 13.35
C ALA A 63 -4.74 2.43 14.58
N VAL A 64 -3.88 3.43 14.82
CA VAL A 64 -2.99 3.47 15.99
C VAL A 64 -3.78 3.58 17.30
N GLU A 65 -4.78 4.47 17.36
CA GLU A 65 -5.64 4.62 18.54
C GLU A 65 -6.37 3.31 18.89
N GLN A 66 -6.95 2.64 17.89
CA GLN A 66 -7.63 1.36 18.08
C GLN A 66 -6.67 0.25 18.55
N ALA A 67 -5.47 0.15 17.96
CA ALA A 67 -4.47 -0.81 18.39
C ALA A 67 -4.03 -0.56 19.84
N GLN A 68 -3.79 0.70 20.23
CA GLN A 68 -3.46 1.04 21.61
C GLN A 68 -4.58 0.69 22.59
N GLN A 69 -5.84 0.92 22.21
CA GLN A 69 -6.99 0.57 23.03
C GLN A 69 -7.10 -0.95 23.22
N GLN A 70 -6.86 -1.75 22.16
CA GLN A 70 -6.82 -3.21 22.26
C GLN A 70 -5.71 -3.69 23.20
N VAL A 71 -4.51 -3.10 23.11
CA VAL A 71 -3.39 -3.43 24.01
C VAL A 71 -3.71 -3.09 25.46
N ARG A 72 -4.37 -1.95 25.72
CA ARG A 72 -4.80 -1.57 27.08
C ARG A 72 -5.89 -2.50 27.61
N ALA A 73 -6.88 -2.85 26.77
CA ALA A 73 -7.96 -3.75 27.12
C ALA A 73 -7.44 -5.17 27.44
N ALA A 74 -6.44 -5.65 26.70
CA ALA A 74 -5.77 -6.91 26.99
C ALA A 74 -4.92 -6.89 28.28
N ARG A 75 -4.65 -5.70 28.86
CA ARG A 75 -3.78 -5.52 30.03
C ARG A 75 -4.51 -5.35 31.38
N LEU A 76 -5.84 -5.36 31.46
CA LEU A 76 -6.57 -5.15 32.74
C LEU A 76 -7.65 -6.22 33.02
N PRO A 77 -7.76 -6.76 34.27
CA PRO A 77 -6.67 -7.13 35.17
C PRO A 77 -6.84 -8.53 35.82
N ALA A 78 -5.76 -9.29 35.90
CA ALA A 78 -5.62 -10.45 36.80
C ALA A 78 -5.30 -10.03 38.25
N THR A 79 -6.07 -9.10 38.82
CA THR A 79 -5.91 -8.68 40.23
C THR A 79 -7.21 -8.85 41.00
N VAL A 80 -7.62 -10.10 41.19
CA VAL A 80 -8.53 -10.51 42.27
C VAL A 80 -7.90 -11.70 42.97
N VAL A 81 -6.93 -11.47 43.84
CA VAL A 81 -6.67 -12.37 44.97
C VAL A 81 -6.39 -11.51 46.20
N ARG A 82 -7.34 -11.60 47.13
CA ARG A 82 -7.28 -11.07 48.49
C ARG A 82 -6.17 -11.78 49.27
N ARG A 83 -5.46 -11.07 50.14
CA ARG A 83 -4.94 -11.64 51.38
C ARG A 83 -4.89 -10.56 52.46
N ASP A 84 -5.81 -10.70 53.40
CA ASP A 84 -5.69 -10.22 54.78
C ASP A 84 -4.42 -10.80 55.42
N GLY A 85 -3.77 -10.04 56.31
CA GLY A 85 -2.88 -10.60 57.34
C GLY A 85 -1.59 -9.83 57.67
N VAL A 86 -1.69 -8.83 58.56
CA VAL A 86 -0.85 -8.52 59.74
C VAL A 86 0.70 -8.33 59.61
N ASP A 87 1.10 -7.05 59.74
CA ASP A 87 2.13 -6.41 60.60
C ASP A 87 3.55 -6.99 60.81
N ALA A 88 4.59 -6.23 60.44
CA ALA A 88 5.77 -5.91 61.29
C ALA A 88 6.68 -4.83 60.66
N ASP A 89 6.86 -3.74 61.41
CA ASP A 89 7.64 -2.51 61.23
C ASP A 89 9.15 -2.68 60.91
N ARG A 90 9.69 -1.87 59.97
CA ARG A 90 10.93 -1.05 60.08
C ARG A 90 11.28 -0.34 58.75
N PRO A 91 11.43 1.00 58.71
CA PRO A 91 11.76 1.73 57.48
C PRO A 91 13.26 1.98 57.33
N GLN A 92 13.82 1.74 56.15
CA GLN A 92 15.04 2.42 55.69
C GLN A 92 14.90 2.88 54.25
N ALA A 93 14.92 4.20 54.11
CA ALA A 93 14.94 4.94 52.88
C ALA A 93 16.23 4.68 52.08
N SER A 94 16.09 4.52 50.77
CA SER A 94 17.15 4.86 49.83
C SER A 94 16.51 5.28 48.52
N GLU A 95 16.26 6.59 48.41
CA GLU A 95 15.83 7.25 47.19
C GLU A 95 16.93 7.14 46.13
N LYS A 96 16.70 6.37 45.07
CA LYS A 96 17.44 6.52 43.82
C LYS A 96 16.48 7.05 42.76
N THR A 97 16.52 8.38 42.65
CA THR A 97 15.93 9.17 41.56
C THR A 97 16.40 8.63 40.20
N GLN A 98 15.50 7.98 39.47
CA GLN A 98 15.64 7.76 38.02
C GLN A 98 14.46 8.41 37.32
N LYS A 99 14.64 9.70 36.98
CA LYS A 99 13.76 10.45 36.08
C LYS A 99 14.10 10.03 34.65
N ALA A 100 13.34 9.09 34.09
CA ALA A 100 13.37 8.85 32.65
C ALA A 100 12.66 10.03 31.95
N ARG A 101 13.44 10.77 31.16
CA ARG A 101 12.98 11.91 30.36
C ARG A 101 11.90 11.47 29.38
N ALA A 102 10.74 12.10 29.49
CA ALA A 102 9.72 12.11 28.45
C ALA A 102 10.21 12.93 27.25
N LEU A 103 10.31 12.30 26.08
CA LEU A 103 10.41 13.00 24.79
C LEU A 103 8.99 13.35 24.32
N LEU A 104 8.43 14.43 24.85
CA LEU A 104 7.29 15.12 24.25
C LEU A 104 7.81 16.01 23.12
N GLY A 105 7.77 15.51 21.89
CA GLY A 105 7.88 16.33 20.70
C GLY A 105 6.60 17.13 20.49
N ARG A 106 6.57 18.37 21.00
CA ARG A 106 5.58 19.39 20.65
C ARG A 106 5.83 19.86 19.21
N THR A 107 4.91 19.63 18.30
CA THR A 107 4.63 20.58 17.21
C THR A 107 3.14 20.82 17.15
N THR A 108 2.78 22.04 17.52
CA THR A 108 1.44 22.62 17.45
C THR A 108 1.16 23.09 16.02
N GLY A 109 0.15 22.50 15.38
CA GLY A 109 -0.94 23.24 14.76
C GLY A 109 -0.76 23.91 13.39
N VAL A 110 -1.70 23.54 12.51
CA VAL A 110 -2.45 24.41 11.56
C VAL A 110 -2.06 24.35 10.07
N ASN A 111 -2.87 23.54 9.36
CA ASN A 111 -3.59 23.77 8.10
C ASN A 111 -2.90 24.33 6.85
N GLY A 112 -3.02 23.57 5.76
CA GLY A 112 -3.01 24.09 4.39
C GLY A 112 -2.32 23.19 3.37
N VAL A 113 -2.80 21.94 3.18
CA VAL A 113 -2.35 21.12 2.05
C VAL A 113 -2.92 21.73 0.77
N ILE A 114 -2.06 22.45 0.05
CA ILE A 114 -2.21 22.71 -1.37
C ILE A 114 -2.08 21.35 -2.06
N THR A 115 -3.20 20.91 -2.62
CA THR A 115 -3.32 19.89 -3.65
C THR A 115 -2.32 20.18 -4.79
N ASP A 116 -1.32 19.32 -4.98
CA ASP A 116 -0.93 18.77 -6.31
C ASP A 116 0.32 17.86 -6.32
N GLN A 117 0.92 17.53 -5.18
CA GLN A 117 2.22 16.83 -5.18
C GLN A 117 2.23 15.44 -4.51
N ILE A 118 1.06 14.80 -4.36
CA ILE A 118 0.97 13.41 -3.90
C ILE A 118 0.92 12.46 -5.11
N GLN A 119 1.86 12.63 -6.04
CA GLN A 119 2.14 11.61 -7.07
C GLN A 119 3.59 11.10 -7.02
N VAL A 120 4.43 11.61 -6.10
CA VAL A 120 5.87 11.29 -6.11
C VAL A 120 6.34 10.48 -4.89
N PHE A 121 5.55 10.35 -3.81
CA PHE A 121 6.07 9.75 -2.56
C PHE A 121 5.72 8.26 -2.30
N CYS A 122 4.92 7.62 -3.15
CA CYS A 122 4.74 6.15 -3.09
C CYS A 122 5.62 5.36 -4.08
N LEU A 123 6.41 6.04 -4.93
CA LEU A 123 7.28 5.35 -5.90
C LEU A 123 8.66 4.96 -5.35
N ALA A 124 8.95 5.19 -4.08
CA ALA A 124 10.25 4.90 -3.47
C ALA A 124 10.17 3.74 -2.48
N THR A 125 9.66 2.58 -2.91
CA THR A 125 10.09 1.24 -2.45
C THR A 125 9.40 0.17 -3.32
N PHE A 126 9.78 0.08 -4.60
CA PHE A 126 9.85 -1.17 -5.39
C PHE A 126 10.83 -0.94 -6.54
#